data_AF-A0A382NXK3-F1
#
_entry.id   AF-A0A382NXK3-F1
#
_cell.length_a   1.000
_cell.length_b   1.000
_cell.length_c   1.000
_cell.angle_alpha   90.00
_cell.angle_beta   90.00
_cell.angle_gamma   90.00
#
_symmetry.space_group_name_H-M   'P 1'
#
loop_
_entity.id
_entity.type
_entity.pdbx_description
1 polymer ?
#
loop_
_entity_poly.entity_id
_entity_poly.type
_entity_poly.pdbx_seq_one_letter_code
_entity_poly.pdbx_strand_id
1 'polypeptide(L)'
;VKVIIQHVFMGLLSISFCQESTWEKSSTSIAWNSFSHRMTFREPIVFTPFEVKAGYLNYGGKDYWSGSIFNKTPITVSDLPVLLDSTQYQFNILDALSNRRGTFIEVDILRANLPHFLIHQNYFDLQFGLGFQFTDFSSNPSLPSDPEKEWLTASTRGDYYFHPRSIGLNINTSLGWQLSRNRASYIYHSFGVNSLSLYESEGGDKDLTGMGL
;
A
#
# COMPACT_ATOMS: atom_id res chain seq x y z
N VAL A 1 -7.05 -5.23 -24.02
CA VAL A 1 -6.53 -4.25 -23.03
C VAL A 1 -5.22 -4.77 -22.48
N LYS A 2 -4.15 -3.96 -22.47
CA LYS A 2 -2.83 -4.37 -21.99
C LYS A 2 -2.47 -3.47 -20.80
N VAL A 3 -2.49 -4.05 -19.60
CA VAL A 3 -2.18 -3.35 -18.36
C VAL A 3 -0.67 -3.40 -18.16
N ILE A 4 -0.02 -2.24 -18.11
CA ILE A 4 1.40 -2.08 -17.79
C ILE A 4 1.46 -1.40 -16.44
N ILE A 5 1.93 -2.11 -15.41
CA ILE A 5 2.08 -1.54 -14.07
C ILE A 5 3.49 -1.01 -13.91
N GLN A 6 3.59 0.31 -13.75
CA GLN A 6 4.83 0.99 -13.42
C GLN A 6 4.93 1.16 -11.91
N HIS A 7 5.61 0.19 -11.27
CA HIS A 7 6.44 0.31 -10.06
C HIS A 7 5.89 1.26 -8.98
N VAL A 8 5.16 0.69 -8.01
CA VAL A 8 4.76 1.41 -6.80
C VAL A 8 5.84 1.19 -5.73
N PHE A 9 6.51 2.27 -5.30
CA PHE A 9 7.43 2.24 -4.16
C PHE A 9 6.69 2.69 -2.90
N MET A 10 6.35 1.74 -2.01
CA MET A 10 5.73 2.03 -0.71
C MET A 10 6.78 1.99 0.40
N GLY A 11 7.25 3.17 0.83
CA GLY A 11 8.10 3.30 2.02
C GLY A 11 7.26 3.39 3.29
N LEU A 12 7.25 2.34 4.11
CA LEU A 12 6.67 2.36 5.46
C LEU A 12 7.78 2.62 6.48
N LEU A 13 7.62 3.66 7.31
CA LEU A 13 8.48 3.95 8.46
C LEU A 13 7.75 3.51 9.73
N SER A 14 8.05 2.32 10.24
CA SER A 14 7.51 1.83 11.51
C SER A 14 8.49 2.13 12.65
N ILE A 15 7.95 2.48 13.83
CA ILE A 15 8.71 2.69 15.06
C ILE A 15 8.28 1.60 16.05
N SER A 16 9.18 0.66 16.33
CA SER A 16 8.95 -0.39 17.32
C SER A 16 9.60 -0.02 18.66
N PHE A 17 8.87 -0.15 19.77
CA PHE A 17 9.37 0.09 21.12
C PHE A 17 9.73 -1.24 21.80
N CYS A 18 11.00 -1.42 22.19
CA CYS A 18 11.42 -2.51 23.07
C CYS A 18 11.55 -2.01 24.52
N GLN A 19 11.20 -2.86 25.49
CA GLN A 19 11.31 -2.57 26.92
C GLN A 19 12.61 -3.17 27.49
N GLU A 20 13.40 -2.39 28.21
CA GLU A 20 14.65 -2.81 28.85
C GLU A 20 14.70 -2.43 30.35
N SER A 21 15.34 -3.26 31.18
CA SER A 21 15.74 -2.89 32.54
C SER A 21 17.16 -2.29 32.53
N THR A 22 17.29 -0.99 32.77
CA THR A 22 18.60 -0.31 32.92
C THR A 22 18.87 0.12 34.36
N TRP A 23 20.14 0.16 34.76
CA TRP A 23 20.60 0.63 36.08
C TRP A 23 20.51 2.16 36.27
N GLU A 24 20.17 2.87 35.20
CA GLU A 24 19.99 4.32 35.16
C GLU A 24 18.76 4.75 35.97
N LYS A 25 18.92 5.76 36.82
CA LYS A 25 17.89 6.16 37.80
C LYS A 25 17.04 7.36 37.37
N SER A 26 17.44 8.08 36.32
CA SER A 26 16.79 9.33 35.88
C SER A 26 16.20 9.18 34.48
N SER A 27 14.99 9.71 34.27
CA SER A 27 14.29 9.63 32.97
C SER A 27 15.03 10.35 31.85
N THR A 28 15.77 11.43 32.16
CA THR A 28 16.53 12.18 31.15
C THR A 28 17.82 11.47 30.75
N SER A 29 18.46 10.76 31.70
CA SER A 29 19.66 9.97 31.39
C SER A 29 19.29 8.73 30.56
N ILE A 30 18.18 8.06 30.89
CA ILE A 30 17.61 6.97 30.08
C ILE A 30 17.29 7.46 28.65
N ALA A 31 16.63 8.62 28.52
CA ALA A 31 16.29 9.18 27.21
C ALA A 31 17.55 9.51 26.39
N TRP A 32 18.53 10.18 26.99
CA TRP A 32 19.79 10.52 26.31
C TRP A 32 20.59 9.28 25.91
N ASN A 33 20.69 8.28 26.78
CA ASN A 33 21.37 7.02 26.48
C ASN A 33 20.67 6.21 25.40
N SER A 34 19.34 6.21 25.36
CA SER A 34 18.58 5.53 24.32
C SER A 34 18.83 6.10 22.91
N PHE A 35 19.22 7.38 22.81
CA PHE A 35 19.53 8.06 21.55
C PHE A 35 21.01 8.04 21.18
N SER A 36 21.90 8.18 22.17
CA SER A 36 23.34 8.41 21.96
C SER A 36 24.17 7.12 21.91
N HIS A 37 23.72 6.04 22.54
CA HIS A 37 24.48 4.78 22.55
C HIS A 37 24.18 3.94 21.32
N ARG A 38 25.20 3.80 20.48
CA ARG A 38 25.20 2.93 19.31
C ARG A 38 25.19 1.46 19.76
N MET A 39 24.31 0.65 19.17
CA MET A 39 24.34 -0.79 19.40
C MET A 39 25.52 -1.44 18.68
N THR A 40 26.35 -2.17 19.42
CA THR A 40 27.50 -2.91 18.87
C THR A 40 27.11 -4.32 18.40
N PHE A 41 26.17 -4.96 19.11
CA PHE A 41 25.65 -6.29 18.79
C PHE A 41 24.13 -6.30 18.97
N ARG A 42 23.44 -6.99 18.08
CA ARG A 42 22.01 -7.27 18.17
C ARG A 42 21.71 -8.70 17.82
N GLU A 43 20.63 -9.23 18.36
CA GLU A 43 20.06 -10.48 17.90
C GLU A 43 19.31 -10.22 16.58
N PRO A 44 19.63 -10.93 15.50
CA PRO A 44 18.97 -10.73 14.22
C PRO A 44 17.54 -11.24 14.32
N ILE A 45 16.61 -10.58 13.63
CA ILE A 45 15.23 -11.07 13.55
C ILE A 45 15.23 -12.16 12.49
N VAL A 46 15.37 -13.42 12.90
CA VAL A 46 15.49 -14.57 12.00
C VAL A 46 14.16 -14.91 11.33
N PHE A 47 13.06 -14.77 12.08
CA PHE A 47 11.74 -15.15 11.62
C PHE A 47 10.66 -14.24 12.21
N THR A 48 9.73 -13.80 11.37
CA THR A 48 8.52 -13.07 11.77
C THR A 48 7.31 -13.89 11.30
N PRO A 49 6.50 -14.47 12.23
CA PRO A 49 5.44 -15.40 11.87
C PRO A 49 4.33 -14.73 11.08
N PHE A 50 3.91 -13.54 11.51
CA PHE A 50 2.97 -12.70 10.80
C PHE A 50 3.20 -11.21 11.08
N GLU A 51 2.85 -10.35 10.14
CA GLU A 51 2.76 -8.88 10.31
C GLU A 51 1.44 -8.40 9.69
N VAL A 52 0.71 -7.54 10.39
CA VAL A 52 -0.51 -6.92 9.86
C VAL A 52 -0.24 -5.45 9.60
N LYS A 53 -0.57 -5.00 8.39
CA LYS A 53 -0.47 -3.61 7.96
C LYS A 53 -1.86 -3.13 7.59
N ALA A 54 -2.18 -1.92 8.00
CA ALA A 54 -3.40 -1.25 7.57
C ALA A 54 -3.10 0.23 7.34
N GLY A 55 -3.75 0.82 6.37
CA GLY A 55 -3.51 2.22 6.05
C GLY A 55 -4.43 2.78 4.99
N TYR A 56 -4.19 4.04 4.68
CA TYR A 56 -4.86 4.75 3.60
C TYR A 56 -3.94 4.83 2.39
N LEU A 57 -4.53 4.77 1.21
CA LEU A 57 -3.81 4.96 -0.04
C LEU A 57 -4.62 5.85 -0.98
N ASN A 58 -3.90 6.48 -1.89
CA ASN A 58 -4.49 7.16 -3.03
C ASN A 58 -3.95 6.52 -4.30
N TYR A 59 -4.77 6.50 -5.34
CA TYR A 59 -4.40 5.98 -6.65
C TYR A 59 -4.52 7.07 -7.71
N GLY A 60 -3.74 6.93 -8.78
CA GLY A 60 -3.75 7.83 -9.91
C GLY A 60 -2.87 7.33 -11.04
N GLY A 61 -2.97 7.98 -12.19
CA GLY A 61 -2.21 7.64 -13.39
C GLY A 61 -0.73 8.02 -13.30
N LYS A 62 -0.04 7.87 -14.42
CA LYS A 62 1.41 8.12 -14.56
C LYS A 62 1.87 9.48 -14.00
N ASP A 63 1.08 10.52 -14.21
CA ASP A 63 1.40 11.89 -13.82
C ASP A 63 0.79 12.30 -12.47
N TYR A 64 0.16 11.37 -11.74
CA TYR A 64 -0.42 11.64 -10.44
C TYR A 64 0.62 12.16 -9.42
N TRP A 65 1.81 11.56 -9.38
CA TRP A 65 2.86 11.96 -8.43
C TRP A 65 3.54 13.29 -8.78
N SER A 66 3.51 13.72 -10.05
CA SER A 66 4.05 15.02 -10.47
C SER A 66 3.08 16.18 -10.16
N GLY A 67 1.77 15.90 -10.19
CA GLY A 67 0.69 16.82 -9.77
C GLY A 67 0.17 16.62 -8.34
N SER A 68 0.76 15.70 -7.58
CA SER A 68 0.37 15.27 -6.22
C SER A 68 0.46 16.40 -5.18
N ILE A 69 0.02 16.13 -3.96
CA ILE A 69 -0.01 16.95 -2.72
C ILE A 69 1.19 17.88 -2.45
N PHE A 70 2.33 17.68 -3.13
CA PHE A 70 3.52 18.53 -3.06
C PHE A 70 3.54 19.67 -4.08
N ASN A 71 2.72 19.59 -5.13
CA ASN A 71 2.64 20.54 -6.23
C ASN A 71 1.18 21.03 -6.37
N LYS A 72 0.94 22.34 -6.40
CA LYS A 72 -0.42 22.93 -6.36
C LYS A 72 -1.20 22.81 -7.68
N THR A 73 -0.76 21.98 -8.60
CA THR A 73 -1.44 21.80 -9.90
C THR A 73 -2.67 20.93 -9.73
N PRO A 74 -3.85 21.35 -10.23
CA PRO A 74 -5.04 20.52 -10.21
C PRO A 74 -4.78 19.20 -10.94
N ILE A 75 -5.18 18.10 -10.34
CA ILE A 75 -5.18 16.78 -10.98
C ILE A 75 -6.26 16.81 -12.06
N THR A 76 -5.93 16.38 -13.28
CA THR A 76 -6.84 16.43 -14.43
C THR A 76 -7.13 15.03 -14.99
N VAL A 77 -8.01 14.97 -16.00
CA VAL A 77 -8.41 13.75 -16.72
C VAL A 77 -7.22 13.01 -17.36
N SER A 78 -6.08 13.66 -17.60
CA SER A 78 -4.85 12.97 -18.06
C SER A 78 -4.21 12.09 -16.97
N ASP A 79 -4.52 12.34 -15.70
CA ASP A 79 -3.98 11.62 -14.54
C ASP A 79 -4.85 10.43 -14.14
N LEU A 80 -5.65 9.93 -15.09
CA LEU A 80 -6.55 8.82 -14.86
C LEU A 80 -5.76 7.50 -14.71
N PRO A 81 -6.09 6.71 -13.69
CA PRO A 81 -5.54 5.36 -13.50
C PRO A 81 -6.18 4.34 -14.45
N VAL A 82 -7.27 4.72 -15.11
CA VAL A 82 -8.03 3.89 -16.06
C VAL A 82 -7.83 4.44 -17.46
N LEU A 83 -7.47 3.57 -18.40
CA LEU A 83 -7.45 3.91 -19.81
C LEU A 83 -8.85 3.76 -20.38
N LEU A 84 -9.45 4.88 -20.76
CA LEU A 84 -10.76 4.93 -21.39
C LEU A 84 -10.61 4.68 -22.89
N ASP A 85 -11.61 4.04 -23.50
CA ASP A 85 -11.68 3.87 -24.94
C ASP A 85 -12.38 5.06 -25.62
N SER A 86 -12.57 4.97 -26.94
CA SER A 86 -13.17 6.05 -27.73
C SER A 86 -14.64 6.32 -27.41
N THR A 87 -15.35 5.43 -26.73
CA THR A 87 -16.77 5.61 -26.35
C THR A 87 -16.92 6.22 -24.95
N GLN A 88 -15.85 6.19 -24.13
CA GLN A 88 -15.87 6.64 -22.73
C GLN A 88 -14.88 7.78 -22.43
N TYR A 89 -14.71 8.78 -23.28
CA TYR A 89 -13.62 9.77 -23.20
C TYR A 89 -13.70 10.83 -22.07
N GLN A 90 -14.73 10.84 -21.22
CA GLN A 90 -14.86 11.77 -20.09
C GLN A 90 -15.20 11.03 -18.80
N PHE A 91 -14.21 10.93 -17.89
CA PHE A 91 -14.35 10.32 -16.57
C PHE A 91 -13.94 11.29 -15.46
N ASN A 92 -14.63 12.42 -15.41
CA ASN A 92 -14.35 13.54 -14.49
C ASN A 92 -14.71 13.22 -13.03
N ILE A 93 -15.32 12.05 -12.78
CA ILE A 93 -15.63 11.52 -11.45
C ILE A 93 -14.38 11.48 -10.56
N LEU A 94 -13.20 11.24 -11.15
CA LEU A 94 -11.93 11.18 -10.43
C LEU A 94 -11.19 12.51 -10.34
N ASP A 95 -11.77 13.64 -10.75
CA ASP A 95 -11.12 14.94 -10.52
C ASP A 95 -11.09 15.27 -9.02
N ALA A 96 -12.09 14.79 -8.27
CA ALA A 96 -12.12 14.93 -6.82
C ALA A 96 -11.16 13.95 -6.12
N LEU A 97 -10.22 14.48 -5.35
CA LEU A 97 -9.30 13.69 -4.52
C LEU A 97 -9.99 12.74 -3.54
N SER A 98 -11.20 13.09 -3.07
CA SER A 98 -12.00 12.21 -2.20
C SER A 98 -12.34 10.88 -2.87
N ASN A 99 -12.52 10.89 -4.19
CA ASN A 99 -12.90 9.71 -4.97
C ASN A 99 -11.70 8.81 -5.30
N ARG A 100 -10.49 9.28 -4.97
CA ARG A 100 -9.24 8.56 -5.15
C ARG A 100 -8.73 7.89 -3.87
N ARG A 101 -9.46 7.99 -2.77
CA ARG A 101 -9.03 7.49 -1.45
C ARG A 101 -9.53 6.09 -1.19
N GLY A 102 -8.62 5.23 -0.78
CA GLY A 102 -8.92 3.88 -0.33
C GLY A 102 -8.21 3.53 0.95
N THR A 103 -8.62 2.40 1.51
CA THR A 103 -7.98 1.74 2.63
C THR A 103 -7.45 0.40 2.16
N PHE A 104 -6.33 -0.04 2.74
CA PHE A 104 -5.84 -1.39 2.55
C PHE A 104 -5.58 -2.07 3.89
N ILE A 105 -5.66 -3.40 3.85
CA ILE A 105 -5.15 -4.30 4.86
C ILE A 105 -4.24 -5.30 4.14
N GLU A 106 -3.04 -5.47 4.66
CA GLU A 106 -2.08 -6.47 4.19
C GLU A 106 -1.67 -7.36 5.37
N VAL A 107 -1.67 -8.67 5.15
CA VAL A 107 -1.21 -9.66 6.12
C VAL A 107 -0.03 -10.38 5.51
N ASP A 108 1.14 -10.16 6.10
CA ASP A 108 2.36 -10.87 5.74
C ASP A 108 2.49 -12.09 6.64
N ILE A 109 2.91 -13.22 6.08
CA ILE A 109 3.16 -14.47 6.76
C ILE A 109 4.53 -15.02 6.40
N LEU A 110 5.09 -15.80 7.32
CA LEU A 110 6.29 -16.61 7.08
C LEU A 110 7.50 -15.80 6.60
N ARG A 111 7.78 -14.66 7.25
CA ARG A 111 8.90 -13.82 6.86
C ARG A 111 10.20 -14.36 7.45
N ALA A 112 11.15 -14.73 6.61
CA ALA A 112 12.42 -15.33 7.01
C ALA A 112 13.61 -14.46 6.58
N ASN A 113 14.57 -14.27 7.47
CA ASN A 113 15.81 -13.55 7.21
C ASN A 113 16.83 -14.47 6.53
N LEU A 114 16.69 -14.65 5.21
CA LEU A 114 17.51 -15.60 4.46
C LEU A 114 19.03 -15.32 4.57
N PRO A 115 19.51 -14.05 4.49
CA PRO A 115 20.94 -13.80 4.58
C PRO A 115 21.57 -14.12 5.93
N HIS A 116 20.79 -14.15 7.02
CA HIS A 116 21.31 -14.57 8.33
C HIS A 116 21.95 -15.98 8.28
N PHE A 117 21.40 -16.87 7.46
CA PHE A 117 21.89 -18.24 7.31
C PHE A 117 23.16 -18.37 6.45
N LEU A 118 23.47 -17.35 5.63
CA LEU A 118 24.64 -17.34 4.75
C LEU A 118 25.77 -16.49 5.33
N ILE A 119 25.41 -15.34 5.88
CA ILE A 119 26.29 -14.34 6.43
C ILE A 119 25.82 -14.14 7.87
N HIS A 120 26.57 -14.69 8.82
CA HIS A 120 26.33 -14.56 10.27
C HIS A 120 26.64 -13.13 10.76
N GLN A 121 26.06 -12.13 10.12
CA GLN A 121 26.15 -10.73 10.46
C GLN A 121 24.78 -10.23 10.93
N ASN A 122 24.80 -9.36 11.93
CA ASN A 122 23.58 -8.92 12.61
C ASN A 122 23.26 -7.43 12.36
N TYR A 123 23.92 -6.75 11.41
CA TYR A 123 23.70 -5.32 11.20
C TYR A 123 22.38 -5.01 10.46
N PHE A 124 22.00 -5.87 9.52
CA PHE A 124 20.80 -5.72 8.69
C PHE A 124 20.03 -7.03 8.68
N ASP A 125 18.69 -6.95 8.72
CA ASP A 125 17.80 -8.08 8.50
C ASP A 125 17.18 -7.94 7.12
N LEU A 126 17.39 -8.90 6.24
CA LEU A 126 16.72 -8.93 4.94
C LEU A 126 15.72 -10.07 4.96
N GLN A 127 14.47 -9.74 5.22
CA GLN A 127 13.39 -10.73 5.31
C GLN A 127 12.62 -10.81 4.00
N PHE A 128 12.25 -12.04 3.65
CA PHE A 128 11.34 -12.35 2.55
C PHE A 128 10.15 -13.10 3.12
N GLY A 129 8.93 -12.77 2.67
CA GLY A 129 7.72 -13.49 3.04
C GLY A 129 6.65 -13.40 1.97
N LEU A 130 5.49 -13.96 2.31
CA LEU A 130 4.30 -13.96 1.48
C LEU A 130 3.25 -13.06 2.10
N GLY A 131 2.49 -12.37 1.28
CA GLY A 131 1.49 -11.40 1.70
C GLY A 131 0.15 -11.68 1.06
N PHE A 132 -0.91 -11.36 1.78
CA PHE A 132 -2.24 -11.23 1.24
C PHE A 132 -2.70 -9.78 1.43
N GLN A 133 -3.14 -9.14 0.36
CA GLN A 133 -3.57 -7.74 0.39
C GLN A 133 -5.03 -7.62 -0.05
N PHE A 134 -5.77 -6.81 0.70
CA PHE A 134 -7.11 -6.36 0.35
C PHE A 134 -7.12 -4.84 0.33
N THR A 135 -7.67 -4.27 -0.75
CA THR A 135 -7.83 -2.83 -0.94
C THR A 135 -9.26 -2.50 -1.29
N ASP A 136 -9.79 -1.46 -0.66
CA ASP A 136 -11.16 -0.98 -0.81
C ASP A 136 -11.17 0.54 -0.98
N PHE A 137 -11.86 1.05 -2.00
CA PHE A 137 -11.98 2.47 -2.27
C PHE A 137 -13.33 3.00 -1.79
N SER A 138 -13.28 3.86 -0.77
CA SER A 138 -14.44 4.28 0.02
C SER A 138 -15.51 5.11 -0.71
N SER A 139 -15.23 5.61 -1.90
CA SER A 139 -16.14 6.50 -2.63
C SER A 139 -17.03 5.73 -3.60
N ASN A 140 -18.31 6.10 -3.66
CA ASN A 140 -19.30 5.51 -4.59
C ASN A 140 -19.89 6.57 -5.54
N PRO A 141 -19.08 7.27 -6.35
CA PRO A 141 -19.62 8.20 -7.33
C PRO A 141 -20.39 7.45 -8.42
N SER A 142 -21.55 8.01 -8.77
CA SER A 142 -22.40 7.52 -9.86
C SER A 142 -21.70 7.63 -11.20
N LEU A 143 -21.92 6.65 -12.07
CA LEU A 143 -21.39 6.67 -13.43
C LEU A 143 -22.08 7.76 -14.29
N PRO A 144 -21.40 8.31 -15.31
CA PRO A 144 -22.00 9.33 -16.18
C PRO A 144 -23.21 8.75 -16.92
N SER A 145 -24.32 9.49 -16.94
CA SER A 145 -25.58 9.09 -17.60
C SER A 145 -25.74 9.67 -19.01
N ASP A 146 -24.63 9.94 -19.68
CA ASP A 146 -24.63 10.60 -20.99
C ASP A 146 -25.18 9.64 -22.06
N PRO A 147 -26.30 9.96 -22.74
CA PRO A 147 -26.95 9.06 -23.69
C PRO A 147 -26.08 8.69 -24.90
N GLU A 148 -25.02 9.45 -25.18
CA GLU A 148 -24.05 9.15 -26.25
C GLU A 148 -22.94 8.19 -25.80
N LYS A 149 -22.89 7.79 -24.52
CA LYS A 149 -21.81 6.97 -23.94
C LYS A 149 -22.35 5.67 -23.37
N GLU A 150 -21.68 4.56 -23.70
CA GLU A 150 -22.04 3.24 -23.20
C GLU A 150 -21.46 3.02 -21.79
N TRP A 151 -22.19 3.44 -20.76
CA TRP A 151 -21.92 3.08 -19.37
C TRP A 151 -22.89 1.98 -18.92
N LEU A 152 -22.37 0.95 -18.26
CA LEU A 152 -23.22 -0.03 -17.60
C LEU A 152 -23.79 0.61 -16.33
N THR A 153 -24.99 1.17 -16.43
CA THR A 153 -25.58 1.97 -15.34
C THR A 153 -26.35 1.13 -14.33
N ALA A 154 -26.84 -0.06 -14.71
CA ALA A 154 -27.69 -0.88 -13.85
C ALA A 154 -27.34 -2.37 -13.90
N SER A 155 -27.50 -3.04 -12.74
CA SER A 155 -27.53 -4.50 -12.57
C SER A 155 -28.94 -4.94 -12.17
N THR A 156 -29.17 -6.25 -12.11
CA THR A 156 -30.42 -6.82 -11.54
C THR A 156 -30.61 -6.49 -10.06
N ARG A 157 -29.58 -5.95 -9.40
CA ARG A 157 -29.54 -5.64 -7.97
C ARG A 157 -29.20 -4.18 -7.69
N GLY A 158 -29.54 -3.28 -8.61
CA GLY A 158 -29.42 -1.82 -8.44
C GLY A 158 -28.39 -1.18 -9.37
N ASP A 159 -28.22 0.12 -9.22
CA ASP A 159 -27.33 0.92 -10.08
C ASP A 159 -25.85 0.65 -9.77
N TYR A 160 -25.01 0.78 -10.79
CA TYR A 160 -23.55 0.66 -10.65
C TYR A 160 -22.91 1.99 -10.27
N TYR A 161 -21.91 1.88 -9.39
CA TYR A 161 -21.05 2.99 -8.99
C TYR A 161 -19.61 2.64 -9.30
N PHE A 162 -18.78 3.67 -9.47
CA PHE A 162 -17.34 3.47 -9.51
C PHE A 162 -16.82 3.22 -8.11
N HIS A 163 -16.61 1.94 -7.78
CA HIS A 163 -16.16 1.47 -6.47
C HIS A 163 -15.06 0.43 -6.69
N PRO A 164 -13.82 0.88 -6.95
CA PRO A 164 -12.76 -0.06 -7.18
C PRO A 164 -12.49 -0.91 -5.93
N ARG A 165 -12.15 -2.19 -6.12
CA ARG A 165 -11.80 -3.09 -5.03
C ARG A 165 -10.81 -4.13 -5.52
N SER A 166 -9.78 -4.38 -4.72
CA SER A 166 -8.72 -5.30 -5.08
C SER A 166 -8.41 -6.33 -4.00
N ILE A 167 -8.03 -7.52 -4.46
CA ILE A 167 -7.55 -8.63 -3.65
C ILE A 167 -6.33 -9.23 -4.34
N GLY A 168 -5.27 -9.50 -3.60
CA GLY A 168 -4.06 -10.04 -4.20
C GLY A 168 -3.13 -10.78 -3.26
N LEU A 169 -2.15 -11.40 -3.89
CA LEU A 169 -1.09 -12.17 -3.27
C LEU A 169 0.25 -11.54 -3.59
N ASN A 170 1.05 -11.31 -2.55
CA ASN A 170 2.28 -10.54 -2.63
C ASN A 170 3.48 -11.38 -2.18
N ILE A 171 4.64 -11.02 -2.72
CA ILE A 171 5.95 -11.37 -2.18
C ILE A 171 6.54 -10.11 -1.58
N ASN A 172 6.96 -10.24 -0.33
CA ASN A 172 7.24 -9.13 0.55
C ASN A 172 8.72 -9.19 0.90
N THR A 173 9.43 -8.10 0.68
CA THR A 173 10.85 -7.95 1.03
C THR A 173 11.00 -6.80 1.99
N SER A 174 11.75 -6.99 3.07
CA SER A 174 12.07 -5.91 4.00
C SER A 174 13.53 -5.90 4.37
N LEU A 175 14.13 -4.72 4.35
CA LEU A 175 15.47 -4.47 4.86
C LEU A 175 15.36 -3.68 6.16
N GLY A 176 15.59 -4.34 7.29
CA GLY A 176 15.56 -3.77 8.62
C GLY A 176 16.94 -3.51 9.20
N TRP A 177 17.07 -2.49 10.03
CA TRP A 177 18.26 -2.20 10.83
C TRP A 177 17.87 -1.53 12.15
N GLN A 178 18.72 -1.63 13.16
CA GLN A 178 18.48 -1.07 14.48
C GLN A 178 19.70 -0.23 14.91
N LEU A 179 19.59 1.09 14.83
CA LEU A 179 20.69 2.00 15.15
C LEU A 179 20.86 2.18 16.67
N SER A 180 19.77 2.01 17.42
CA SER A 180 19.73 2.15 18.88
C SER A 180 18.77 1.12 19.47
N ARG A 181 18.90 0.81 20.77
CA ARG A 181 18.08 -0.20 21.45
C ARG A 181 16.58 -0.03 21.23
N ASN A 182 16.10 1.21 21.19
CA ASN A 182 14.66 1.49 21.15
C ASN A 182 14.17 1.95 19.76
N ARG A 183 15.01 1.84 18.72
CA ARG A 183 14.68 2.29 17.36
C ARG A 183 15.15 1.28 16.34
N ALA A 184 14.21 0.46 15.90
CA ALA A 184 14.34 -0.31 14.67
C ALA A 184 13.69 0.48 13.53
N SER A 185 14.29 0.42 12.35
CA SER A 185 13.76 1.00 11.12
C SER A 185 13.85 -0.06 10.04
N TYR A 186 12.91 -0.07 9.11
CA TYR A 186 13.00 -0.92 7.94
C TYR A 186 12.53 -0.19 6.69
N ILE A 187 13.03 -0.63 5.55
CA ILE A 187 12.45 -0.36 4.24
C ILE A 187 11.66 -1.59 3.84
N TYR A 188 10.47 -1.36 3.30
CA TYR A 188 9.55 -2.40 2.87
C TYR A 188 9.28 -2.30 1.39
N HIS A 189 9.13 -3.44 0.75
CA HIS A 189 8.77 -3.58 -0.65
C HIS A 189 7.81 -4.76 -0.78
N SER A 190 6.73 -4.56 -1.51
CA SER A 190 5.72 -5.58 -1.79
C SER A 190 5.45 -5.60 -3.28
N PHE A 191 5.44 -6.79 -3.87
CA PHE A 191 5.20 -7.00 -5.30
C PHE A 191 4.32 -8.25 -5.47
N GLY A 192 3.25 -8.18 -6.26
CA GLY A 192 2.26 -9.25 -6.23
C GLY A 192 1.17 -9.15 -7.28
N VAL A 193 0.48 -10.26 -7.49
CA VAL A 193 -0.63 -10.34 -8.43
C VAL A 193 -1.91 -9.89 -7.72
N ASN A 194 -2.60 -8.92 -8.30
CA ASN A 194 -3.85 -8.37 -7.80
C ASN A 194 -4.98 -8.62 -8.80
N SER A 195 -6.13 -9.05 -8.30
CA SER A 195 -7.42 -8.99 -8.98
C SER A 195 -8.14 -7.72 -8.56
N LEU A 196 -8.70 -6.97 -9.51
CA LEU A 196 -9.34 -5.68 -9.33
C LEU A 196 -10.71 -5.70 -10.00
N SER A 197 -11.75 -5.20 -9.33
CA SER A 197 -13.01 -4.76 -9.95
C SER A 197 -13.07 -3.24 -9.93
N LEU A 198 -13.69 -2.62 -10.93
CA LEU A 198 -13.86 -1.15 -11.00
C LEU A 198 -15.27 -0.69 -10.64
N TYR A 199 -16.28 -1.51 -10.92
CA TYR A 199 -17.68 -1.18 -10.62
C TYR A 199 -18.27 -2.14 -9.59
N GLU A 200 -19.12 -1.60 -8.73
CA GLU A 200 -19.92 -2.36 -7.77
C GLU A 200 -21.37 -1.82 -7.79
N SER A 201 -22.36 -2.73 -7.82
CA SER A 201 -23.77 -2.36 -7.73
C SER A 201 -24.22 -2.19 -6.28
N GLU A 202 -25.39 -1.60 -6.04
CA GLU A 202 -26.00 -1.54 -4.70
C GLU A 202 -26.14 -2.91 -4.03
N GLY A 203 -26.37 -3.95 -4.83
CA GLY A 203 -26.44 -5.34 -4.38
C GLY A 203 -25.09 -6.01 -4.15
N GLY A 204 -23.96 -5.36 -4.49
CA GLY A 204 -22.62 -5.91 -4.39
C GLY A 204 -22.20 -6.77 -5.59
N ASP A 205 -22.89 -6.66 -6.73
CA ASP A 205 -22.42 -7.29 -7.97
C ASP A 205 -21.21 -6.50 -8.48
N LYS A 206 -20.13 -7.20 -8.84
CA LYS A 206 -18.89 -6.59 -9.31
C LYS A 206 -18.80 -6.71 -10.82
N ASP A 207 -18.34 -5.65 -11.46
CA ASP A 207 -18.12 -5.62 -12.90
C ASP A 207 -16.79 -4.94 -13.27
N LEU A 208 -16.40 -5.14 -14.53
CA LEU A 208 -15.14 -4.68 -15.13
C LEU A 208 -13.93 -5.16 -14.31
N THR A 209 -13.78 -6.48 -14.25
CA THR A 209 -12.72 -7.14 -13.50
C THR A 209 -11.44 -7.30 -14.33
N GLY A 210 -10.28 -7.16 -13.72
CA GLY A 210 -8.98 -7.41 -14.34
C GLY A 210 -7.97 -7.97 -13.35
N MET A 211 -6.90 -8.56 -13.88
CA MET A 211 -5.75 -9.01 -13.10
C MET A 211 -4.49 -8.26 -13.55
N GLY A 212 -3.61 -7.96 -12.59
CA GLY A 212 -2.34 -7.26 -12.82
C GLY A 212 -1.25 -7.68 -11.85
N LEU A 213 -0.02 -7.25 -12.12
CA LEU A 213 1.20 -7.44 -11.30
C LEU A 213 1.60 -6.18 -10.53
#